data_AF-A0A9W6KD47-F1
#
_entry.id   AF-A0A9W6KD47-F1
#
_cell.length_a   1.000
_cell.length_b   1.000
_cell.length_c   1.000
_cell.angle_alpha   90.00
_cell.angle_beta   90.00
_cell.angle_gamma   90.00
#
_symmetry.space_group_name_H-M   'P 1'
#
loop_
_entity.id
_entity.type
_entity.pdbx_description
1 polymer ?
#
loop_
_entity_poly.entity_id
_entity_poly.type
_entity_poly.pdbx_seq_one_letter_code
_entity_poly.pdbx_strand_id
1 'polypeptide(L)'
;MRGRQAPEPRAIARSSRQRRAHGRRWPLLVAVACTGVLLTSATYTHVGRLATAYVFVVLHFYIGVVALVALSLTVMLGLASTDRILLKIGQRVLLQTVHRATAVLAVVALGVHIAVKVLEAHAAVADAVIPFFSQGRSLFIGFGTVAAYLMLLAYWSGLARSRFAGRVRPWVWRLLHASAYPSWMIAMLHGLNAGRQAATWVAVSYVICLVLVGLGLLVRVLARFGRYAIGVKPGPVIGASPYTAPMPRIESGRRPARTLDGRSRRGGDQLGSRPRLVAATAPRPRTGRSRSPQGWPNA
;
A
#
# COMPACT_ATOMS: atom_id res chain seq x y z
N MET A 1 21.34 53.40 10.59
CA MET A 1 20.27 52.56 11.20
C MET A 1 19.94 51.41 10.26
N ARG A 2 20.47 50.20 10.49
CA ARG A 2 20.14 49.00 9.69
C ARG A 2 19.17 48.12 10.48
N GLY A 3 17.93 48.01 10.00
CA GLY A 3 16.87 47.22 10.61
C GLY A 3 17.19 45.72 10.58
N ARG A 4 17.21 45.10 11.77
CA ARG A 4 17.22 43.64 11.93
C ARG A 4 15.84 43.11 11.57
N GLN A 5 15.73 42.45 10.41
CA GLN A 5 14.54 41.68 10.06
C GLN A 5 14.47 40.43 10.94
N ALA A 6 13.35 40.25 11.64
CA ALA A 6 13.10 39.06 12.45
C ALA A 6 12.87 37.84 11.53
N PRO A 7 13.40 36.65 11.86
CA PRO A 7 13.23 35.47 11.03
C PRO A 7 11.77 35.00 11.00
N GLU A 8 11.28 34.66 9.80
CA GLU A 8 9.92 34.17 9.59
C GLU A 8 9.58 32.92 10.43
N PRO A 9 8.40 32.85 11.07
CA PRO A 9 8.00 31.72 11.92
C PRO A 9 7.92 30.36 11.20
N ARG A 10 7.85 30.35 9.86
CA ARG A 10 7.82 29.12 9.04
C ARG A 10 9.17 28.42 8.92
N ALA A 11 10.28 29.15 9.00
CA ALA A 11 11.62 28.58 8.91
C ALA A 11 12.00 27.80 10.20
N ILE A 12 11.57 28.31 11.35
CA ILE A 12 11.85 27.71 12.67
C ILE A 12 11.11 26.37 12.82
N ALA A 13 9.86 26.27 12.36
CA ALA A 13 9.06 25.05 12.43
C ALA A 13 9.57 23.91 11.52
N ARG A 14 10.21 24.21 10.38
CA ARG A 14 10.83 23.20 9.51
C ARG A 14 12.11 22.64 10.12
N SER A 15 12.94 23.49 10.74
CA SER A 15 14.19 23.08 11.37
C SER A 15 13.97 22.14 12.58
N SER A 16 12.92 22.37 13.37
CA SER A 16 12.62 21.57 14.56
C SER A 16 12.05 20.19 14.20
N ARG A 17 11.21 20.10 13.16
CA ARG A 17 10.68 18.84 12.64
C ARG A 17 11.77 17.99 11.97
N GLN A 18 12.75 18.63 11.32
CA GLN A 18 13.89 17.98 10.68
C GLN A 18 14.93 17.48 11.71
N ARG A 19 15.18 18.22 12.80
CA ARG A 19 16.01 17.76 13.93
C ARG A 19 15.39 16.59 14.70
N ARG A 20 14.07 16.57 14.92
CA ARG A 20 13.38 15.45 15.59
C ARG A 20 13.39 14.15 14.79
N ALA A 21 13.49 14.21 13.45
CA ALA A 21 13.55 13.02 12.60
C ALA A 21 14.93 12.32 12.61
N HIS A 22 16.01 13.05 12.93
CA HIS A 22 17.37 12.51 12.92
C HIS A 22 17.76 11.81 14.23
N GLY A 23 17.19 12.22 15.37
CA GLY A 23 17.52 11.68 16.70
C GLY A 23 16.91 10.32 17.07
N ARG A 24 16.08 9.73 16.21
CA ARG A 24 15.27 8.54 16.54
C ARG A 24 15.78 7.21 15.95
N ARG A 25 16.87 7.23 15.17
CA ARG A 25 17.47 6.02 14.58
C ARG A 25 18.54 5.40 15.48
N TRP A 26 19.20 6.21 16.30
CA TRP A 26 20.25 5.76 17.22
C TRP A 26 19.78 4.69 18.23
N PRO A 27 18.60 4.78 18.89
CA PRO A 27 18.22 3.76 19.87
C PRO A 27 17.85 2.43 19.20
N LEU A 28 17.38 2.46 17.95
CA LEU A 28 17.13 1.26 17.14
C LEU A 28 18.44 0.59 16.72
N LEU A 29 19.44 1.37 16.31
CA LEU A 29 20.76 0.84 15.94
C LEU A 29 21.47 0.22 17.16
N VAL A 30 21.37 0.86 18.32
CA VAL A 30 21.91 0.30 19.58
C VAL A 30 21.16 -0.96 19.99
N ALA A 31 19.83 -0.98 19.91
CA ALA A 31 19.06 -2.17 20.23
C ALA A 31 19.46 -3.35 19.33
N VAL A 32 19.60 -3.13 18.01
CA VAL A 32 20.06 -4.16 17.06
C VAL A 32 21.48 -4.63 17.39
N ALA A 33 22.40 -3.71 17.68
CA ALA A 33 23.77 -4.06 18.06
C ALA A 33 23.83 -4.86 19.38
N CYS A 34 23.08 -4.45 20.41
CA CYS A 34 23.00 -5.16 21.68
C CYS A 34 22.38 -6.55 21.52
N THR A 35 21.31 -6.68 20.73
CA THR A 35 20.73 -7.98 20.39
C THR A 35 21.74 -8.87 19.66
N GLY A 36 22.50 -8.31 18.72
CA GLY A 36 23.59 -9.02 18.04
C GLY A 36 24.64 -9.55 19.03
N VAL A 37 25.16 -8.69 19.90
CA VAL A 37 26.16 -9.06 20.92
C VAL A 37 25.62 -10.12 21.88
N LEU A 38 24.37 -9.99 22.35
CA LEU A 38 23.71 -10.98 23.21
C LEU A 38 23.56 -12.35 22.52
N LEU A 39 23.17 -12.36 21.25
CA LEU A 39 23.04 -13.60 20.47
C LEU A 39 24.40 -14.26 20.24
N THR A 40 25.45 -13.47 19.94
CA THR A 40 26.81 -14.00 19.79
C THR A 40 27.36 -14.52 21.12
N SER A 41 27.15 -13.80 22.22
CA SER A 41 27.65 -14.23 23.53
C SER A 41 26.93 -15.47 24.06
N ALA A 42 25.65 -15.66 23.72
CA ALA A 42 24.94 -16.90 23.99
C ALA A 42 25.62 -18.13 23.34
N THR A 43 26.25 -17.98 22.17
CA THR A 43 26.95 -19.09 21.49
C THR A 43 28.24 -19.55 22.19
N TYR A 44 28.77 -18.82 23.17
CA TYR A 44 29.91 -19.31 23.95
C TYR A 44 29.49 -20.41 24.95
N THR A 45 28.21 -20.49 25.32
CA THR A 45 27.69 -21.57 26.15
C THR A 45 27.48 -22.85 25.33
N HIS A 46 27.65 -24.02 25.94
CA HIS A 46 27.40 -25.30 25.27
C HIS A 46 25.94 -25.39 24.76
N VAL A 47 25.00 -24.96 25.60
CA VAL A 47 23.56 -24.89 25.26
C VAL A 47 23.31 -23.96 24.08
N GLY A 48 23.96 -22.79 24.05
CA GLY A 48 23.82 -21.84 22.95
C GLY A 48 24.38 -22.37 21.62
N ARG A 49 25.51 -23.08 21.62
CA ARG A 49 26.02 -23.73 20.39
C ARG A 49 25.03 -24.76 19.85
N LEU A 50 24.48 -25.60 20.72
CA LEU A 50 23.47 -26.58 20.31
C LEU A 50 22.24 -25.89 19.75
N ALA A 51 21.70 -24.88 20.44
CA ALA A 51 20.55 -24.12 19.98
C ALA A 51 20.79 -23.45 18.61
N THR A 52 21.93 -22.80 18.42
CA THR A 52 22.30 -22.18 17.14
C THR A 52 22.44 -23.22 16.04
N ALA A 53 23.06 -24.37 16.31
CA ALA A 53 23.15 -25.46 15.35
C ALA A 53 21.77 -25.96 14.91
N TYR A 54 20.85 -26.19 15.87
CA TYR A 54 19.46 -26.57 15.54
C TYR A 54 18.75 -25.52 14.71
N VAL A 55 18.88 -24.24 15.05
CA VAL A 55 18.29 -23.13 14.28
C VAL A 55 18.82 -23.10 12.85
N PHE A 56 20.14 -23.25 12.65
CA PHE A 56 20.73 -23.30 11.32
C PHE A 56 20.25 -24.50 10.51
N VAL A 57 20.17 -25.68 11.12
CA VAL A 57 19.62 -26.89 10.48
C VAL A 57 18.17 -26.65 10.04
N VAL A 58 17.32 -26.13 10.92
CA VAL A 58 15.92 -25.82 10.58
C VAL A 58 15.85 -24.79 9.45
N LEU A 59 16.62 -23.70 9.54
CA LEU A 59 16.68 -22.67 8.51
C LEU A 59 17.11 -23.25 7.17
N HIS A 60 18.19 -24.03 7.12
CA HIS A 60 18.70 -24.70 5.93
C HIS A 60 17.62 -25.44 5.15
N PHE A 61 16.78 -26.19 5.87
CA PHE A 61 15.77 -27.07 5.30
C PHE A 61 14.46 -26.35 4.96
N TYR A 62 13.99 -25.44 5.81
CA TYR A 62 12.62 -24.92 5.75
C TYR A 62 12.51 -23.49 5.24
N ILE A 63 13.56 -22.66 5.33
CA ILE A 63 13.41 -21.23 5.03
C ILE A 63 13.05 -20.96 3.56
N GLY A 64 13.58 -21.77 2.63
CA GLY A 64 13.24 -21.68 1.21
C GLY A 64 11.79 -22.06 0.94
N VAL A 65 11.27 -23.07 1.64
CA VAL A 65 9.87 -23.49 1.57
C VAL A 65 8.96 -22.39 2.12
N VAL A 66 9.32 -21.79 3.27
CA VAL A 66 8.58 -20.66 3.85
C VAL A 66 8.54 -19.47 2.89
N ALA A 67 9.67 -19.14 2.26
CA ALA A 67 9.73 -18.06 1.26
C ALA A 67 8.79 -18.32 0.08
N LEU A 68 8.80 -19.54 -0.47
CA LEU A 68 7.95 -19.88 -1.60
C LEU A 68 6.46 -19.92 -1.23
N VAL A 69 6.11 -20.49 -0.08
CA VAL A 69 4.71 -20.52 0.41
C VAL A 69 4.20 -19.10 0.63
N ALA A 70 5.00 -18.24 1.26
CA ALA A 70 4.65 -16.83 1.46
C ALA A 70 4.49 -16.09 0.11
N LEU A 71 5.34 -16.37 -0.88
CA LEU A 71 5.22 -15.82 -2.23
C LEU A 71 3.93 -16.30 -2.92
N SER A 72 3.63 -17.60 -2.86
CA SER A 72 2.40 -18.20 -3.40
C SER A 72 1.15 -17.56 -2.80
N LEU A 73 1.08 -17.47 -1.46
CA LEU A 73 -0.01 -16.81 -0.75
C LEU A 73 -0.13 -15.34 -1.17
N THR A 74 0.98 -14.63 -1.30
CA THR A 74 1.00 -13.24 -1.75
C THR A 74 0.38 -13.09 -3.14
N VAL A 75 0.74 -13.94 -4.10
CA VAL A 75 0.20 -13.92 -5.47
C VAL A 75 -1.30 -14.24 -5.46
N MET A 76 -1.72 -15.28 -4.74
CA MET A 76 -3.14 -15.67 -4.61
C MET A 76 -3.99 -14.57 -3.98
N LEU A 77 -3.54 -14.00 -2.85
CA LEU A 77 -4.24 -12.92 -2.15
C LEU A 77 -4.28 -11.64 -3.01
N GLY A 78 -3.21 -11.37 -3.76
CA GLY A 78 -3.16 -10.27 -4.72
C GLY A 78 -4.24 -10.42 -5.79
N LEU A 79 -4.39 -11.64 -6.31
CA LEU A 79 -5.42 -11.99 -7.29
C LEU A 79 -6.83 -11.86 -6.70
N ALA A 80 -7.08 -12.50 -5.55
CA ALA A 80 -8.36 -12.49 -4.85
C ALA A 80 -8.80 -11.08 -4.44
N SER A 81 -7.87 -10.23 -3.99
CA SER A 81 -8.19 -8.85 -3.56
C SER A 81 -8.75 -7.94 -4.67
N THR A 82 -8.64 -8.37 -5.93
CA THR A 82 -9.17 -7.64 -7.08
C THR A 82 -10.55 -8.13 -7.55
N ASP A 83 -11.06 -9.21 -6.98
CA ASP A 83 -12.38 -9.75 -7.30
C ASP A 83 -13.47 -8.84 -6.72
N ARG A 84 -14.45 -8.48 -7.55
CA ARG A 84 -15.64 -7.68 -7.16
C ARG A 84 -16.94 -8.46 -7.26
N ILE A 85 -16.91 -9.67 -7.80
CA ILE A 85 -18.06 -10.55 -8.02
C ILE A 85 -18.32 -11.34 -6.75
N LEU A 86 -17.27 -11.93 -6.14
CA LEU A 86 -17.41 -12.81 -4.99
C LEU A 86 -17.20 -12.12 -3.62
N LEU A 87 -16.51 -10.98 -3.58
CA LEU A 87 -16.04 -10.37 -2.31
C LEU A 87 -16.64 -9.00 -2.01
N LYS A 88 -17.12 -8.83 -0.77
CA LYS A 88 -17.58 -7.55 -0.21
C LYS A 88 -16.41 -6.56 -0.04
N ILE A 89 -16.71 -5.25 0.03
CA ILE A 89 -15.70 -4.19 0.23
C ILE A 89 -14.73 -4.52 1.38
N GLY A 90 -15.26 -4.90 2.55
CA GLY A 90 -14.45 -5.14 3.76
C GLY A 90 -13.49 -6.32 3.59
N GLN A 91 -13.94 -7.41 2.96
CA GLN A 91 -13.10 -8.58 2.71
C GLN A 91 -11.94 -8.24 1.77
N ARG A 92 -12.16 -7.39 0.76
CA ARG A 92 -11.09 -6.96 -0.15
C ARG A 92 -10.03 -6.13 0.56
N VAL A 93 -10.43 -5.28 1.50
CA VAL A 93 -9.48 -4.51 2.32
C VAL A 93 -8.67 -5.44 3.22
N LEU A 94 -9.31 -6.44 3.85
CA LEU A 94 -8.61 -7.46 4.64
C LEU A 94 -7.58 -8.21 3.78
N LEU A 95 -7.98 -8.73 2.61
CA LEU A 95 -7.08 -9.43 1.71
C LEU A 95 -5.91 -8.57 1.23
N GLN A 96 -6.10 -7.26 1.04
CA GLN A 96 -5.00 -6.34 0.72
C GLN A 96 -4.01 -6.19 1.87
N THR A 97 -4.50 -6.15 3.12
CA THR A 97 -3.64 -6.12 4.30
C THR A 97 -2.85 -7.42 4.42
N VAL A 98 -3.52 -8.58 4.28
CA VAL A 98 -2.86 -9.88 4.33
C VAL A 98 -1.86 -10.04 3.19
N HIS A 99 -2.19 -9.63 1.96
CA HIS A 99 -1.28 -9.61 0.82
C HIS A 99 0.01 -8.82 1.11
N ARG A 100 -0.10 -7.65 1.77
CA ARG A 100 1.08 -6.87 2.15
C ARG A 100 1.90 -7.57 3.23
N ALA A 101 1.24 -8.16 4.23
CA ALA A 101 1.91 -8.91 5.29
C ALA A 101 2.66 -10.14 4.74
N THR A 102 2.03 -10.93 3.86
CA THR A 102 2.66 -12.09 3.22
C THR A 102 3.77 -11.65 2.25
N ALA A 103 3.63 -10.51 1.57
CA ALA A 103 4.69 -9.98 0.71
C ALA A 103 5.95 -9.63 1.51
N VAL A 104 5.78 -8.98 2.67
CA VAL A 104 6.90 -8.69 3.58
C VAL A 104 7.53 -9.98 4.10
N LEU A 105 6.70 -10.94 4.52
CA LEU A 105 7.18 -12.25 4.97
C LEU A 105 8.00 -12.95 3.88
N ALA A 106 7.54 -12.94 2.62
CA ALA A 106 8.25 -13.54 1.49
C ALA A 106 9.62 -12.87 1.25
N VAL A 107 9.69 -11.54 1.30
CA VAL A 107 10.96 -10.80 1.14
C VAL A 107 11.93 -11.06 2.27
N VAL A 108 11.46 -11.07 3.52
CA VAL A 108 12.31 -11.37 4.68
C VAL A 108 12.81 -12.82 4.62
N ALA A 109 11.93 -13.78 4.35
CA ALA A 109 12.30 -15.18 4.22
C ALA A 109 13.28 -15.41 3.06
N LEU A 110 13.14 -14.70 1.93
CA LEU A 110 14.12 -14.74 0.84
C LEU A 110 15.48 -14.21 1.29
N GLY A 111 15.52 -13.10 2.02
CA GLY A 111 16.78 -12.56 2.54
C GLY A 111 17.51 -13.56 3.44
N VAL A 112 16.77 -14.21 4.36
CA VAL A 112 17.33 -15.26 5.22
C VAL A 112 17.73 -16.50 4.41
N HIS A 113 16.94 -16.89 3.41
CA HIS A 113 17.27 -18.01 2.52
C HIS A 113 18.59 -17.82 1.79
N ILE A 114 18.79 -16.65 1.16
CA ILE A 114 20.05 -16.32 0.47
C ILE A 114 21.20 -16.31 1.47
N ALA A 115 21.02 -15.67 2.64
CA ALA A 115 22.06 -15.59 3.66
C ALA A 115 22.52 -16.98 4.12
N VAL A 116 21.58 -17.87 4.44
CA VAL A 116 21.89 -19.25 4.87
C VAL A 116 22.62 -20.02 3.77
N LYS A 117 22.18 -19.94 2.50
CA LYS A 117 22.83 -20.65 1.39
C LYS A 117 24.23 -20.14 1.07
N VAL A 118 24.49 -18.84 1.28
CA VAL A 118 25.82 -18.26 1.17
C VAL A 118 26.70 -18.72 2.34
N LEU A 119 26.19 -18.68 3.57
CA LEU A 119 26.93 -19.08 4.78
C LEU A 119 27.33 -20.56 4.75
N GLU A 120 26.51 -21.42 4.17
CA GLU A 120 26.80 -22.85 4.03
C GLU A 120 27.51 -23.20 2.72
N ALA A 121 28.03 -22.22 1.98
CA ALA A 121 28.74 -22.38 0.70
C ALA A 121 27.93 -23.06 -0.43
N HIS A 122 26.61 -23.21 -0.28
CA HIS A 122 25.71 -23.75 -1.31
C HIS A 122 25.53 -22.77 -2.49
N ALA A 123 25.78 -21.48 -2.28
CA ALA A 123 25.90 -20.46 -3.33
C ALA A 123 27.10 -19.53 -3.04
N ALA A 124 27.85 -19.13 -4.06
CA ALA A 124 28.80 -18.04 -3.88
C ALA A 124 28.06 -16.70 -3.76
N VAL A 125 28.69 -15.71 -3.12
CA VAL A 125 28.15 -14.33 -3.07
C VAL A 125 27.93 -13.80 -4.49
N ALA A 126 28.84 -14.13 -5.42
CA ALA A 126 28.70 -13.77 -6.82
C ALA A 126 27.45 -14.39 -7.48
N ASP A 127 27.09 -15.63 -7.15
CA ASP A 127 25.92 -16.30 -7.72
C ASP A 127 24.60 -15.66 -7.27
N ALA A 128 24.58 -15.08 -6.07
CA ALA A 128 23.42 -14.37 -5.53
C ALA A 128 23.18 -13.00 -6.21
N VAL A 129 24.17 -12.48 -6.93
CA VAL A 129 24.11 -11.16 -7.59
C VAL A 129 24.11 -11.32 -9.12
N ILE A 130 24.94 -12.21 -9.66
CA ILE A 130 25.07 -12.39 -11.10
C ILE A 130 24.48 -13.76 -11.42
N PRO A 131 23.30 -13.82 -12.07
CA PRO A 131 22.70 -15.10 -12.42
C PRO A 131 23.61 -15.85 -13.40
N PHE A 132 23.75 -17.16 -13.19
CA PHE A 132 24.54 -18.07 -14.04
C PHE A 132 26.05 -17.79 -14.09
N PHE A 133 26.60 -17.11 -13.07
CA PHE A 133 28.02 -16.73 -13.06
C PHE A 133 28.97 -17.92 -12.87
N SER A 134 28.72 -18.80 -11.89
CA SER A 134 29.61 -19.93 -11.61
C SER A 134 29.46 -21.07 -12.63
N GLN A 135 30.56 -21.37 -13.32
CA GLN A 135 30.68 -22.58 -14.14
C GLN A 135 30.76 -23.80 -13.22
N GLY A 136 29.89 -24.79 -13.43
CA GLY A 136 29.84 -26.04 -12.65
C GLY A 136 28.81 -26.10 -11.52
N ARG A 137 28.08 -25.00 -11.23
CA ARG A 137 26.92 -25.04 -10.33
C ARG A 137 25.61 -25.26 -11.10
N SER A 138 24.59 -25.73 -10.39
CA SER A 138 23.26 -25.99 -10.97
C SER A 138 22.66 -24.73 -11.61
N LEU A 139 22.20 -24.83 -12.87
CA LEU A 139 21.50 -23.76 -13.60
C LEU A 139 20.32 -23.19 -12.79
N PHE A 140 19.69 -24.03 -11.97
CA PHE A 140 18.58 -23.64 -11.13
C PHE A 140 18.99 -22.61 -10.07
N ILE A 141 20.26 -22.52 -9.64
CA ILE A 141 20.73 -21.44 -8.76
C ILE A 141 20.56 -20.07 -9.45
N GLY A 142 20.91 -19.97 -10.73
CA GLY A 142 20.70 -18.75 -11.51
C GLY A 142 19.23 -18.37 -11.65
N PHE A 143 18.32 -19.34 -11.78
CA PHE A 143 16.88 -19.09 -11.71
C PHE A 143 16.45 -18.50 -10.36
N GLY A 144 17.06 -18.93 -9.25
CA GLY A 144 16.83 -18.34 -7.93
C GLY A 144 17.15 -16.85 -7.91
N THR A 145 18.29 -16.45 -8.48
CA THR A 145 18.72 -15.04 -8.58
C THR A 145 17.77 -14.21 -9.46
N VAL A 146 17.37 -14.74 -10.62
CA VAL A 146 16.38 -14.09 -11.48
C VAL A 146 15.03 -13.92 -10.77
N ALA A 147 14.56 -14.97 -10.10
CA ALA A 147 13.31 -14.93 -9.35
C ALA A 147 13.36 -13.90 -8.21
N ALA A 148 14.48 -13.82 -7.49
CA ALA A 148 14.72 -12.84 -6.44
C ALA A 148 14.62 -11.40 -6.97
N TYR A 149 15.23 -11.11 -8.12
CA TYR A 149 15.15 -9.79 -8.75
C TYR A 149 13.73 -9.42 -9.18
N LEU A 150 13.01 -10.35 -9.81
CA LEU A 150 11.62 -10.12 -10.19
C LEU A 150 10.71 -9.91 -8.97
N MET A 151 10.99 -10.62 -7.86
CA MET A 151 10.27 -10.46 -6.59
C MET A 151 10.54 -9.09 -5.96
N LEU A 152 11.81 -8.67 -5.90
CA LEU A 152 12.20 -7.37 -5.38
C LEU A 152 11.60 -6.25 -6.24
N LEU A 153 11.61 -6.38 -7.58
CA LEU A 153 10.96 -5.44 -8.48
C LEU A 153 9.45 -5.31 -8.19
N ALA A 154 8.76 -6.43 -7.99
CA ALA A 154 7.34 -6.45 -7.62
C ALA A 154 7.07 -5.81 -6.25
N TYR A 155 7.94 -6.08 -5.26
CA TYR A 155 7.85 -5.51 -3.92
C TYR A 155 8.05 -3.99 -3.93
N TRP A 156 9.14 -3.53 -4.56
CA TRP A 156 9.45 -2.10 -4.68
C TRP A 156 8.38 -1.34 -5.48
N SER A 157 7.87 -1.92 -6.56
CA SER A 157 6.75 -1.33 -7.31
C SER A 157 5.46 -1.27 -6.48
N GLY A 158 5.23 -2.23 -5.58
CA GLY A 158 4.15 -2.21 -4.59
C GLY A 158 4.27 -1.03 -3.61
N LEU A 159 5.45 -0.82 -3.05
CA LEU A 159 5.74 0.32 -2.15
C LEU A 159 5.62 1.67 -2.87
N ALA A 160 6.13 1.74 -4.10
CA ALA A 160 6.14 2.96 -4.89
C ALA A 160 4.78 3.30 -5.52
N ARG A 161 3.73 2.50 -5.30
CA ARG A 161 2.39 2.66 -5.93
C ARG A 161 1.85 4.10 -5.87
N SER A 162 2.03 4.81 -4.75
CA SER A 162 1.57 6.19 -4.58
C SER A 162 2.28 7.18 -5.51
N ARG A 163 3.53 6.91 -5.91
CA ARG A 163 4.31 7.74 -6.84
C ARG A 163 3.84 7.58 -8.27
N PHE A 164 3.40 6.40 -8.65
CA PHE A 164 2.81 6.12 -9.96
C PHE A 164 1.41 6.74 -10.13
N ALA A 165 0.68 7.00 -9.05
CA ALA A 165 -0.65 7.62 -9.14
C ALA A 165 -0.62 9.10 -9.57
N GLY A 166 0.49 9.81 -9.37
CA GLY A 166 0.57 11.26 -9.60
C GLY A 166 1.54 11.74 -10.68
N ARG A 167 2.49 10.92 -11.15
CA ARG A 167 3.53 11.35 -12.12
C ARG A 167 3.74 10.44 -13.33
N VAL A 168 3.34 9.17 -13.27
CA VAL A 168 3.74 8.15 -14.23
C VAL A 168 2.50 7.43 -14.76
N ARG A 169 2.53 6.91 -15.99
CA ARG A 169 1.36 6.23 -16.56
C ARG A 169 0.97 5.00 -15.69
N PRO A 170 -0.31 4.84 -15.28
CA PRO A 170 -0.74 3.75 -14.40
C PRO A 170 -0.48 2.32 -14.91
N TRP A 171 -0.26 2.13 -16.21
CA TRP A 171 0.03 0.83 -16.80
C TRP A 171 1.46 0.35 -16.51
N VAL A 172 2.43 1.27 -16.34
CA VAL A 172 3.82 0.93 -16.03
C VAL A 172 3.90 0.24 -14.67
N TRP A 173 3.20 0.79 -13.66
CA TRP A 173 3.09 0.16 -12.35
C TRP A 173 2.50 -1.25 -12.44
N ARG A 174 1.47 -1.45 -13.28
CA ARG A 174 0.86 -2.77 -13.46
C ARG A 174 1.82 -3.76 -14.10
N LEU A 175 2.59 -3.32 -15.10
CA LEU A 175 3.58 -4.17 -15.76
C LEU A 175 4.71 -4.55 -14.79
N LEU A 176 5.25 -3.58 -14.05
CA LEU A 176 6.30 -3.83 -13.06
C LEU A 176 5.80 -4.75 -11.95
N HIS A 177 4.61 -4.52 -11.42
CA HIS A 177 4.06 -5.38 -10.36
C HIS A 177 3.69 -6.78 -10.87
N ALA A 178 3.35 -6.90 -12.16
CA ALA A 178 3.09 -8.19 -12.80
C ALA A 178 4.35 -9.07 -12.91
N SER A 179 5.56 -8.56 -12.66
CA SER A 179 6.77 -9.38 -12.55
C SER A 179 6.69 -10.42 -11.43
N ALA A 180 5.76 -10.27 -10.48
CA ALA A 180 5.48 -11.26 -9.43
C ALA A 180 5.06 -12.63 -10.00
N TYR A 181 4.34 -12.65 -11.14
CA TYR A 181 3.89 -13.90 -11.76
C TYR A 181 5.06 -14.74 -12.32
N PRO A 182 5.94 -14.20 -13.20
CA PRO A 182 7.12 -14.95 -13.63
C PRO A 182 8.11 -15.19 -12.48
N SER A 183 8.24 -14.27 -11.51
CA SER A 183 9.03 -14.50 -10.29
C SER A 183 8.59 -15.79 -9.58
N TRP A 184 7.29 -15.95 -9.35
CA TRP A 184 6.71 -17.11 -8.68
C TRP A 184 6.94 -18.41 -9.47
N MET A 185 6.78 -18.40 -10.79
CA MET A 185 7.07 -19.56 -11.66
C MET A 185 8.53 -19.98 -11.59
N ILE A 186 9.45 -19.03 -11.75
CA ILE A 186 10.89 -19.30 -11.76
C ILE A 186 11.35 -19.74 -10.36
N ALA A 187 10.82 -19.15 -9.29
CA ALA A 187 11.10 -19.56 -7.92
C ALA A 187 10.68 -21.01 -7.65
N MET A 188 9.55 -21.44 -8.23
CA MET A 188 9.08 -22.81 -8.09
C MET A 188 9.99 -23.81 -8.81
N LEU A 189 10.44 -23.48 -10.03
CA LEU A 189 11.42 -24.28 -10.78
C LEU A 189 12.76 -24.36 -10.04
N HIS A 190 13.22 -23.25 -9.46
CA HIS A 190 14.41 -23.20 -8.62
C HIS A 190 14.26 -24.11 -7.39
N GLY A 191 13.17 -23.96 -6.64
CA GLY A 191 12.94 -24.73 -5.40
C GLY A 191 12.85 -26.24 -5.61
N LEU A 192 12.31 -26.69 -6.75
CA LEU A 192 12.19 -28.12 -7.07
C LEU A 192 13.51 -28.77 -7.48
N ASN A 193 14.40 -28.02 -8.14
CA ASN A 193 15.51 -28.61 -8.91
C ASN A 193 16.90 -28.12 -8.49
N ALA A 194 17.02 -27.06 -7.70
CA ALA A 194 18.31 -26.50 -7.31
C ALA A 194 19.07 -27.32 -6.25
N GLY A 195 18.43 -28.31 -5.63
CA GLY A 195 19.03 -29.07 -4.54
C GLY A 195 18.45 -30.47 -4.40
N ARG A 196 18.40 -30.94 -3.14
CA ARG A 196 17.89 -32.26 -2.77
C ARG A 196 16.49 -32.52 -3.33
N GLN A 197 16.20 -33.80 -3.58
CA GLN A 197 14.87 -34.24 -3.99
C GLN A 197 13.82 -33.76 -2.96
N ALA A 198 12.79 -33.06 -3.45
CA ALA A 198 11.71 -32.57 -2.61
C ALA A 198 10.94 -33.75 -2.03
N ALA A 199 10.59 -33.68 -0.74
CA ALA A 199 9.70 -34.66 -0.14
C ALA A 199 8.33 -34.63 -0.84
N THR A 200 7.67 -35.78 -0.97
CA THR A 200 6.42 -35.90 -1.73
C THR A 200 5.34 -34.92 -1.26
N TRP A 201 5.20 -34.70 0.05
CA TRP A 201 4.23 -33.74 0.59
C TRP A 201 4.54 -32.29 0.20
N VAL A 202 5.82 -31.94 0.03
CA VAL A 202 6.23 -30.61 -0.47
C VAL A 202 5.81 -30.49 -1.92
N ALA A 203 6.12 -31.48 -2.76
CA ALA A 203 5.73 -31.48 -4.17
C ALA A 203 4.20 -31.38 -4.34
N VAL A 204 3.42 -32.15 -3.55
CA VAL A 204 1.96 -32.07 -3.56
C VAL A 204 1.46 -30.67 -3.18
N SER A 205 2.03 -30.05 -2.13
CA SER A 205 1.65 -28.69 -1.73
C SER A 205 1.91 -27.65 -2.84
N TYR A 206 2.93 -27.87 -3.66
CA TYR A 206 3.26 -27.02 -4.80
C TYR A 206 2.25 -27.20 -5.93
N VAL A 207 1.85 -28.44 -6.23
CA VAL A 207 0.80 -28.73 -7.21
C VAL A 207 -0.52 -28.08 -6.79
N ILE A 208 -0.89 -28.18 -5.51
CA ILE A 208 -2.08 -27.52 -4.98
C ILE A 208 -1.99 -25.99 -5.16
N CYS A 209 -0.84 -25.39 -4.85
CA CYS A 209 -0.63 -23.96 -5.10
C CYS A 209 -0.77 -23.60 -6.59
N LEU A 210 -0.21 -24.42 -7.49
CA LEU A 210 -0.31 -24.22 -8.93
C LEU A 210 -1.77 -24.23 -9.39
N VAL A 211 -2.55 -25.22 -8.94
CA VAL A 211 -3.97 -25.35 -9.28
C VAL A 211 -4.78 -24.16 -8.77
N LEU A 212 -4.58 -23.75 -7.51
CA LEU A 212 -5.32 -22.62 -6.93
C LEU A 212 -5.04 -21.29 -7.66
N VAL A 213 -3.77 -21.01 -8.00
CA VAL A 213 -3.45 -19.80 -8.79
C VAL A 213 -4.00 -19.92 -10.21
N GLY A 214 -3.87 -21.08 -10.85
CA GLY A 214 -4.40 -21.34 -12.19
C GLY A 214 -5.91 -21.11 -12.27
N LEU A 215 -6.66 -21.66 -11.30
CA LEU A 215 -8.10 -21.46 -11.21
C LEU A 215 -8.46 -19.99 -10.97
N GLY A 216 -7.77 -19.29 -10.07
CA GLY A 216 -7.99 -17.86 -9.84
C GLY A 216 -7.71 -17.02 -11.09
N LEU A 217 -6.67 -17.37 -11.86
CA LEU A 217 -6.33 -16.67 -13.11
C LEU A 217 -7.40 -16.94 -14.17
N LEU A 218 -7.86 -18.19 -14.29
CA LEU A 218 -8.94 -18.58 -15.18
C LEU A 218 -10.22 -17.78 -14.89
N VAL A 219 -10.65 -17.75 -13.62
CA VAL A 219 -11.82 -16.96 -13.19
C VAL A 219 -11.65 -15.48 -13.56
N ARG A 220 -10.45 -14.92 -13.36
CA ARG A 220 -10.16 -13.53 -13.71
C ARG A 220 -10.25 -13.26 -15.21
N VAL A 221 -9.71 -14.17 -16.01
CA VAL A 221 -9.70 -14.09 -17.48
C VAL A 221 -11.14 -14.18 -17.99
N LEU A 222 -11.88 -15.20 -17.55
CA LEU A 222 -13.30 -15.40 -17.89
C LEU A 222 -14.16 -14.21 -17.45
N ALA A 223 -13.96 -13.67 -16.24
CA ALA A 223 -14.71 -12.49 -15.78
C ALA A 223 -14.37 -11.22 -16.58
N ARG A 224 -13.18 -11.11 -17.17
CA ARG A 224 -12.87 -10.01 -18.09
C ARG A 224 -13.60 -10.20 -19.41
N PHE A 225 -13.51 -11.37 -20.02
CA PHE A 225 -14.14 -11.65 -21.31
C PHE A 225 -15.67 -11.70 -21.24
N GLY A 226 -16.26 -12.23 -20.17
CA GLY A 226 -17.70 -12.25 -19.95
C GLY A 226 -18.31 -10.85 -19.85
N ARG A 227 -17.60 -9.87 -19.30
CA ARG A 227 -18.04 -8.46 -19.31
C ARG A 227 -18.02 -7.84 -20.71
N TYR A 228 -17.12 -8.28 -21.58
CA TYR A 228 -17.10 -7.88 -22.99
C TYR A 228 -18.22 -8.57 -23.79
N ALA A 229 -18.48 -9.86 -23.51
CA ALA A 229 -19.52 -10.63 -24.17
C ALA A 229 -20.96 -10.17 -23.83
N ILE A 230 -21.19 -9.70 -22.59
CA ILE A 230 -22.51 -9.22 -22.14
C ILE A 230 -22.76 -7.74 -22.55
N GLY A 231 -21.82 -7.10 -23.27
CA GLY A 231 -22.01 -5.73 -23.75
C GLY A 231 -22.19 -4.69 -22.63
N VAL A 232 -21.78 -5.01 -21.40
CA VAL A 232 -21.91 -4.11 -20.24
C VAL A 232 -20.99 -2.92 -20.46
N LYS A 233 -21.55 -1.82 -20.96
CA LYS A 233 -20.85 -0.52 -21.04
C LYS A 233 -20.35 -0.19 -19.63
N PRO A 234 -19.08 0.21 -19.46
CA PRO A 234 -18.58 0.62 -18.15
C PRO A 234 -19.48 1.75 -17.65
N GLY A 235 -20.24 1.47 -16.58
CA GLY A 235 -21.06 2.47 -15.93
C GLY A 235 -20.20 3.67 -15.50
N PRO A 236 -20.78 4.88 -15.41
CA PRO A 236 -20.05 6.07 -15.01
C PRO A 236 -19.24 5.81 -13.74
N VAL A 237 -17.99 6.26 -13.74
CA VAL A 237 -17.10 6.15 -12.57
C VAL A 237 -17.79 6.83 -11.39
N ILE A 238 -18.29 6.03 -10.44
CA ILE A 238 -18.83 6.51 -9.17
C ILE A 238 -17.67 7.22 -8.45
N GLY A 239 -17.67 8.54 -8.57
CA GLY A 239 -16.54 9.42 -8.32
C GLY A 239 -16.76 10.81 -8.93
N ALA A 240 -17.53 10.88 -10.02
CA ALA A 240 -18.25 12.10 -10.38
C ALA A 240 -19.46 12.23 -9.44
N SER A 241 -19.25 12.86 -8.28
CA SER A 241 -20.36 13.28 -7.44
C SER A 241 -21.29 14.20 -8.25
N PRO A 242 -22.63 14.02 -8.20
CA PRO A 242 -23.56 15.01 -8.72
C PRO A 242 -23.38 16.39 -8.06
N TYR A 243 -22.69 16.43 -6.92
CA TYR A 243 -22.37 17.64 -6.16
C TYR A 243 -21.20 18.47 -6.74
N THR A 244 -20.57 18.01 -7.82
CA THR A 244 -19.62 18.81 -8.62
C THR A 244 -20.28 19.40 -9.88
N ALA A 245 -21.61 19.59 -9.86
CA ALA A 245 -22.21 20.58 -10.75
C ALA A 245 -21.60 21.95 -10.42
N PRO A 246 -21.13 22.74 -11.41
CA PRO A 246 -20.75 24.12 -11.16
C PRO A 246 -21.97 24.81 -10.55
N MET A 247 -21.86 25.24 -9.29
CA MET A 247 -22.89 26.09 -8.70
C MET A 247 -23.12 27.26 -9.67
N PRO A 248 -24.37 27.58 -10.05
CA PRO A 248 -24.62 28.75 -10.87
C PRO A 248 -24.03 29.94 -10.13
N ARG A 249 -23.06 30.60 -10.78
CA ARG A 249 -22.48 31.84 -10.30
C ARG A 249 -23.66 32.81 -10.16
N ILE A 250 -24.11 33.06 -8.94
CA ILE A 250 -25.02 34.16 -8.66
C ILE A 250 -24.23 35.40 -9.05
N GLU A 251 -24.54 35.93 -10.23
CA GLU A 251 -24.04 37.20 -10.69
C GLU A 251 -24.60 38.25 -9.73
N SER A 252 -23.80 38.62 -8.73
CA SER A 252 -24.13 39.72 -7.84
C SER A 252 -24.33 40.93 -8.72
N GLY A 253 -25.59 41.34 -8.88
CA GLY A 253 -26.02 42.37 -9.81
C GLY A 253 -25.04 43.53 -9.84
N ARG A 254 -24.35 43.68 -10.97
CA ARG A 254 -23.55 44.85 -11.27
C ARG A 254 -24.54 46.00 -11.39
N ARG A 255 -24.69 46.77 -10.31
CA ARG A 255 -25.41 48.05 -10.35
C ARG A 255 -24.84 48.85 -11.53
N PRO A 256 -25.66 49.36 -12.46
CA PRO A 256 -25.14 50.23 -13.50
C PRO A 256 -24.54 51.46 -12.81
N ALA A 257 -23.27 51.73 -13.10
CA ALA A 257 -22.61 52.96 -12.69
C ALA A 257 -23.38 54.12 -13.34
N ARG A 258 -24.16 54.82 -12.53
CA ARG A 258 -24.86 56.04 -12.90
C ARG A 258 -23.78 57.09 -13.16
N THR A 259 -23.51 57.38 -14.42
CA THR A 259 -22.70 58.52 -14.85
C THR A 259 -23.33 59.78 -14.28
N LEU A 260 -22.61 60.41 -13.34
CA LEU A 260 -22.88 61.76 -12.88
C LEU A 260 -22.52 62.71 -14.01
N ASP A 261 -23.50 63.09 -14.83
CA ASP A 261 -23.39 64.28 -15.66
C ASP A 261 -23.88 65.47 -14.84
N GLY A 262 -22.94 66.34 -14.51
CA GLY A 262 -23.16 67.54 -13.73
C GLY A 262 -23.73 68.63 -14.63
N ARG A 263 -25.05 68.83 -14.59
CA ARG A 263 -25.67 70.04 -15.13
C ARG A 263 -26.69 70.62 -14.17
N SER A 264 -26.23 71.68 -13.49
CA SER A 264 -26.96 72.90 -13.13
C SER A 264 -28.49 72.85 -13.27
N ARG A 265 -29.21 72.93 -12.14
CA ARG A 265 -30.01 74.13 -11.82
C ARG A 265 -30.68 74.04 -10.44
N ARG A 266 -30.49 75.14 -9.72
CA ARG A 266 -31.17 75.63 -8.52
C ARG A 266 -32.69 75.65 -8.70
N GLY A 267 -33.44 75.32 -7.64
CA GLY A 267 -34.77 75.87 -7.41
C GLY A 267 -35.79 74.92 -6.80
N GLY A 268 -36.36 75.30 -5.65
CA GLY A 268 -37.76 75.05 -5.32
C GLY A 268 -38.05 73.94 -4.30
N ASP A 269 -38.07 74.34 -3.03
CA ASP A 269 -39.26 74.33 -2.16
C ASP A 269 -40.09 73.05 -1.91
N GLN A 270 -40.34 72.88 -0.59
CA GLN A 270 -41.56 72.33 0.03
C GLN A 270 -41.79 70.81 -0.02
N LEU A 271 -42.45 70.15 0.93
CA LEU A 271 -42.79 70.33 2.36
C LEU A 271 -43.50 69.01 2.74
N GLY A 272 -43.30 68.48 3.95
CA GLY A 272 -44.08 67.37 4.53
C GLY A 272 -43.70 65.96 4.03
N SER A 273 -43.75 64.88 4.80
CA SER A 273 -44.39 64.62 6.09
C SER A 273 -43.71 63.41 6.74
N ARG A 274 -43.49 63.49 8.05
CA ARG A 274 -43.18 62.36 8.97
C ARG A 274 -44.44 61.47 9.15
N PRO A 275 -44.45 60.43 10.02
CA PRO A 275 -43.54 59.28 10.24
C PRO A 275 -44.34 57.95 10.42
N ARG A 276 -43.66 56.79 10.58
CA ARG A 276 -43.98 55.67 11.52
C ARG A 276 -42.98 54.51 11.29
N LEU A 277 -42.11 54.17 12.25
CA LEU A 277 -42.28 53.11 13.29
C LEU A 277 -42.73 51.78 12.67
N VAL A 278 -42.02 50.66 12.80
CA VAL A 278 -41.74 49.94 14.06
C VAL A 278 -40.52 49.01 13.91
N ALA A 279 -39.88 48.78 15.06
CA ALA A 279 -38.70 47.98 15.36
C ALA A 279 -38.90 46.45 15.32
N ALA A 280 -37.75 45.75 15.43
CA ALA A 280 -37.53 44.51 16.19
C ALA A 280 -38.02 43.17 15.57
N THR A 281 -37.40 41.99 15.73
CA THR A 281 -36.10 41.49 16.21
C THR A 281 -36.09 39.99 15.82
N ALA A 282 -34.91 39.39 15.67
CA ALA A 282 -34.65 37.99 15.28
C ALA A 282 -35.14 36.90 16.28
N PRO A 283 -35.21 35.62 15.86
CA PRO A 283 -35.26 34.49 16.79
C PRO A 283 -34.03 33.55 16.73
N ARG A 284 -33.72 32.98 17.91
CA ARG A 284 -32.71 31.93 18.21
C ARG A 284 -33.39 30.54 18.40
N PRO A 285 -32.63 29.43 18.53
CA PRO A 285 -33.09 28.06 18.26
C PRO A 285 -33.69 27.34 19.48
N ARG A 286 -34.41 26.23 19.20
CA ARG A 286 -35.20 25.44 20.15
C ARG A 286 -34.57 24.07 20.41
N THR A 287 -34.44 23.70 21.69
CA THR A 287 -33.94 22.42 22.23
C THR A 287 -35.04 21.60 22.93
N GLY A 288 -34.91 20.27 22.93
CA GLY A 288 -35.56 19.31 23.86
C GLY A 288 -36.95 18.79 23.43
N ARG A 289 -37.42 17.58 23.79
CA ARG A 289 -36.96 16.54 24.72
C ARG A 289 -37.79 15.25 24.50
N SER A 290 -37.26 14.14 24.98
CA SER A 290 -37.75 12.75 25.11
C SER A 290 -39.20 12.49 25.57
N ARG A 291 -39.75 11.31 25.22
CA ARG A 291 -40.51 10.40 26.11
C ARG A 291 -40.80 9.02 25.44
N SER A 292 -40.48 7.94 26.15
CA SER A 292 -41.06 6.58 26.10
C SER A 292 -41.91 6.39 27.41
N PRO A 293 -42.67 5.29 27.71
CA PRO A 293 -42.61 3.89 27.25
C PRO A 293 -43.99 3.14 27.15
N GLN A 294 -43.97 1.78 27.16
CA GLN A 294 -45.07 0.76 27.27
C GLN A 294 -45.53 0.17 25.91
N GLY A 295 -45.73 -1.14 25.67
CA GLY A 295 -45.58 -2.39 26.44
C GLY A 295 -46.57 -3.48 25.96
N TRP A 296 -46.08 -4.53 25.25
CA TRP A 296 -46.58 -5.93 25.08
C TRP A 296 -47.98 -6.23 24.46
N PRO A 297 -48.35 -7.51 24.09
CA PRO A 297 -47.58 -8.76 23.87
C PRO A 297 -47.91 -9.57 22.57
N ASN A 298 -47.05 -10.58 22.30
CA ASN A 298 -47.25 -11.95 21.75
C ASN A 298 -48.29 -12.26 20.64
N ALA A 299 -47.78 -12.79 19.51
CA ALA A 299 -48.15 -14.06 18.87
C ALA A 299 -47.05 -14.46 17.87
#